data_AF-A0A379AER4-F1
#
_entry.id   AF-A0A379AER4-F1
#
_cell.length_a   1.000
_cell.length_b   1.000
_cell.length_c   1.000
_cell.angle_alpha   90.00
_cell.angle_beta   90.00
_cell.angle_gamma   90.00
#
_symmetry.space_group_name_H-M   'P 1'
#
loop_
_entity.id
_entity.type
_entity.pdbx_description
1 polymer ?
#
loop_
_entity_poly.entity_id
_entity_poly.type
_entity_poly.pdbx_seq_one_letter_code
_entity_poly.pdbx_strand_id
1 'polypeptide(L)'
;MRNGVDGNLSHLIRHYAGRYRHVQIASAPDRHEPDEGEINYPYLYSLLDEVGYSGWVGCEYIPRGNTTAGLGWFAPWARKNLI
;
A
#
# COMPACT_ATOMS: atom_id res chain seq x y z
N MET A 1 2.62 19.28 -15.57
CA MET A 1 2.90 18.03 -14.84
C MET A 1 3.03 18.41 -13.37
N ARG A 2 2.15 17.89 -12.51
CA ARG A 2 2.20 18.20 -11.08
C ARG A 2 3.11 17.14 -10.44
N ASN A 3 4.36 17.52 -10.19
CA ASN A 3 5.31 16.69 -9.45
C ASN A 3 5.19 17.08 -7.97
N GLY A 4 4.36 16.35 -7.24
CA GLY A 4 4.20 16.52 -5.80
C GLY A 4 3.57 15.27 -5.20
N VAL A 5 4.04 14.87 -4.03
CA VAL A 5 3.33 13.92 -3.16
C VAL A 5 1.96 14.54 -2.90
N ASP A 6 0.95 14.12 -3.66
CA ASP A 6 -0.42 14.56 -3.41
C ASP A 6 -0.90 13.83 -2.15
N GLY A 7 -1.13 14.59 -1.08
CA GLY A 7 -1.93 14.13 0.03
C GLY A 7 -3.39 13.87 -0.40
N ASN A 8 -4.30 13.78 0.56
CA ASN A 8 -5.72 13.52 0.26
C ASN A 8 -5.97 12.17 -0.46
N LEU A 9 -5.20 11.15 -0.08
CA LEU A 9 -5.23 9.80 -0.67
C LEU A 9 -6.65 9.21 -0.66
N SER A 10 -7.42 9.43 0.41
CA SER A 10 -8.79 8.92 0.49
C SER A 10 -9.69 9.48 -0.61
N HIS A 11 -9.56 10.78 -0.90
CA HIS A 11 -10.31 11.39 -1.99
C HIS A 11 -9.85 10.86 -3.34
N LEU A 12 -8.53 10.75 -3.56
CA LEU A 12 -7.99 10.25 -4.83
C LEU A 12 -8.46 8.82 -5.12
N ILE A 13 -8.41 7.93 -4.12
CA ILE A 13 -8.84 6.54 -4.25
C ILE A 13 -10.33 6.46 -4.61
N ARG A 14 -11.19 7.23 -3.93
CA ARG A 14 -12.64 7.25 -4.21
C ARG A 14 -12.96 7.91 -5.54
N HIS A 15 -12.41 9.08 -5.80
CA HIS A 15 -12.73 9.90 -6.97
C HIS A 15 -12.26 9.24 -8.28
N TYR A 16 -11.12 8.55 -8.26
CA TYR A 16 -10.56 7.87 -9.42
C TYR A 16 -10.81 6.36 -9.41
N ALA A 17 -11.70 5.85 -8.54
CA ALA A 17 -12.11 4.45 -8.55
C ALA A 17 -12.52 4.01 -9.97
N GLY A 18 -12.02 2.86 -10.39
CA GLY A 18 -12.25 2.34 -11.75
C GLY A 18 -11.37 2.95 -12.85
N ARG A 19 -10.55 3.97 -12.58
CA ARG A 19 -9.60 4.55 -13.55
C ARG A 19 -8.17 4.05 -13.39
N TYR A 20 -7.68 3.91 -12.16
CA TYR A 20 -6.39 3.29 -11.91
C TYR A 20 -6.47 1.77 -12.12
N ARG A 21 -5.39 1.17 -12.61
CA ARG A 21 -5.30 -0.28 -12.90
C ARG A 21 -4.36 -1.02 -11.96
N HIS A 22 -3.38 -0.32 -11.41
CA HIS A 22 -2.40 -0.88 -10.47
C HIS A 22 -2.15 0.11 -9.33
N VAL A 23 -1.87 -0.43 -8.14
CA VAL A 23 -1.53 0.35 -6.94
C VAL A 23 -0.18 -0.15 -6.43
N GLN A 24 0.68 0.76 -6.00
CA GLN A 24 1.98 0.44 -5.40
C GLN A 24 2.11 1.17 -4.05
N ILE A 25 2.80 0.56 -3.09
CA ILE A 25 2.94 1.07 -1.71
C ILE A 25 4.38 1.02 -1.19
N ALA A 26 4.74 2.01 -0.38
CA ALA A 26 5.97 2.12 0.40
C ALA A 26 5.79 3.22 1.47
N SER A 27 6.33 3.08 2.68
CA SER A 27 6.19 4.15 3.70
C SER A 27 6.65 5.52 3.19
N ALA A 28 6.06 6.58 3.72
CA ALA A 28 6.49 7.94 3.45
C ALA A 28 7.04 8.57 4.74
N PRO A 29 8.17 9.31 4.68
CA PRO A 29 8.87 9.72 3.45
C PRO A 29 9.94 8.74 2.95
N ASP A 30 10.38 7.79 3.77
CA ASP A 30 11.66 7.07 3.56
C ASP A 30 11.57 5.85 2.64
N ARG A 31 10.37 5.48 2.16
CA ARG A 31 10.10 4.36 1.25
C ARG A 31 10.51 3.00 1.79
N HIS A 32 10.24 2.75 3.06
CA HIS A 32 10.42 1.45 3.72
C HIS A 32 9.14 0.61 3.73
N GLU A 33 9.12 -0.46 4.53
CA GLU A 33 7.93 -1.28 4.75
C GLU A 33 6.70 -0.42 5.08
N PRO A 34 5.49 -0.78 4.61
CA PRO A 34 4.25 -0.02 4.80
C PRO A 34 3.66 -0.18 6.23
N ASP A 35 4.53 -0.17 7.24
CA ASP A 35 4.19 -0.30 8.67
C ASP A 35 4.64 0.89 9.53
N GLU A 36 5.19 1.93 8.90
CA GLU A 36 5.67 3.15 9.56
C GLU A 36 5.38 4.41 8.73
N GLY A 37 5.78 5.55 9.27
CA GLY A 37 5.70 6.84 8.61
C GLY A 37 4.33 7.51 8.75
N GLU A 38 4.03 8.42 7.82
CA GLU A 38 2.85 9.29 7.92
C GLU A 38 1.56 8.68 7.36
N ILE A 39 1.64 7.55 6.66
CA ILE A 39 0.50 6.93 5.96
C ILE A 39 -0.02 5.73 6.75
N ASN A 40 -1.30 5.75 7.12
CA ASN A 40 -2.00 4.59 7.67
C ASN A 40 -2.44 3.63 6.55
N TYR A 41 -1.59 2.67 6.21
CA TYR A 41 -1.85 1.69 5.16
C TYR A 41 -3.05 0.76 5.41
N PRO A 42 -3.24 0.18 6.62
CA PRO A 42 -4.43 -0.61 6.91
C PRO A 42 -5.74 0.09 6.53
N TYR A 43 -5.85 1.39 6.82
CA TYR A 43 -7.00 2.19 6.43
C TYR A 43 -7.14 2.31 4.90
N LEU A 44 -6.04 2.52 4.17
CA LEU A 44 -6.08 2.59 2.71
C LEU A 44 -6.45 1.24 2.07
N TYR A 45 -6.04 0.12 2.66
CA TYR A 45 -6.46 -1.21 2.19
C TYR A 45 -7.97 -1.38 2.31
N SER A 46 -8.55 -1.05 3.46
CA SER A 46 -10.00 -1.07 3.64
C SER A 46 -10.71 -0.13 2.66
N LEU A 47 -10.10 0.99 2.29
CA LEU A 47 -10.66 1.90 1.30
C LEU A 47 -10.60 1.32 -0.12
N LEU A 48 -9.52 0.62 -0.48
CA LEU A 48 -9.43 -0.10 -1.76
C LEU A 48 -10.51 -1.19 -1.85
N ASP A 49 -10.77 -1.89 -0.74
CA ASP A 49 -11.88 -2.85 -0.65
C ASP A 49 -13.24 -2.14 -0.80
N GLU A 50 -13.46 -1.01 -0.10
CA GLU A 50 -14.70 -0.21 -0.16
C GLU A 50 -15.06 0.21 -1.59
N VAL A 51 -14.07 0.61 -2.38
CA VAL A 51 -14.27 1.06 -3.78
C VAL A 51 -14.25 -0.08 -4.80
N GLY A 52 -14.14 -1.33 -4.34
CA GLY A 52 -14.17 -2.53 -5.18
C GLY A 52 -12.92 -2.72 -6.05
N TYR A 53 -11.75 -2.25 -5.60
CA TYR A 53 -10.50 -2.51 -6.31
C TYR A 53 -10.12 -3.99 -6.21
N SER A 54 -10.11 -4.68 -7.33
CA SER A 54 -9.81 -6.12 -7.43
C SER A 54 -8.45 -6.44 -8.06
N GLY A 55 -7.61 -5.41 -8.26
CA GLY A 55 -6.27 -5.58 -8.81
C GLY A 55 -5.23 -5.90 -7.74
N TRP A 56 -3.97 -6.00 -8.16
CA TRP A 56 -2.83 -6.27 -7.27
C TRP A 56 -2.27 -4.99 -6.65
N VAL A 57 -1.85 -5.08 -5.39
CA VAL A 57 -1.07 -4.05 -4.70
C VAL A 57 0.41 -4.45 -4.73
N GLY A 58 1.22 -3.72 -5.50
CA GLY A 58 2.67 -3.90 -5.59
C GLY A 58 3.39 -3.33 -4.36
N CYS A 59 4.32 -4.10 -3.80
CA CYS A 59 5.11 -3.70 -2.63
C CYS A 59 6.45 -3.10 -3.07
N GLU A 60 6.45 -1.84 -3.52
CA GLU A 60 7.62 -1.17 -4.11
C GLU A 60 8.36 -0.28 -3.10
N TYR A 61 8.92 -0.91 -2.08
CA TYR A 61 9.69 -0.27 -1.03
C TYR A 61 11.14 -0.77 -0.97
N ILE A 62 11.99 -0.01 -0.30
CA ILE A 62 13.38 -0.33 0.05
C ILE A 62 13.35 -0.90 1.48
N PRO A 63 13.55 -2.22 1.69
CA PRO A 63 13.51 -2.79 3.03
C PRO A 63 14.49 -2.08 3.98
N ARG A 64 14.09 -1.82 5.23
CA ARG A 64 14.98 -1.22 6.24
C ARG A 64 16.25 -2.04 6.49
N GLY A 65 16.17 -3.35 6.27
CA GLY A 65 17.27 -4.29 6.45
C GLY A 65 17.06 -5.53 5.61
N ASN A 66 17.23 -6.72 6.20
CA ASN A 66 16.91 -7.95 5.50
C ASN A 66 15.41 -8.02 5.21
N THR A 67 15.05 -8.20 3.94
CA THR A 67 13.66 -8.27 3.46
C THR A 67 12.77 -9.16 4.32
N THR A 68 13.23 -10.37 4.67
CA THR A 68 12.40 -11.32 5.43
C THR A 68 12.16 -10.89 6.87
N ALA A 69 13.06 -10.11 7.45
CA ALA A 69 12.88 -9.58 8.80
C ALA A 69 11.81 -8.48 8.86
N GLY A 70 11.56 -7.78 7.75
CA GLY A 70 10.54 -6.73 7.63
C GLY A 70 9.13 -7.22 7.31
N LEU A 71 8.92 -8.50 6.99
CA LEU A 71 7.60 -9.01 6.54
C LEU A 71 6.54 -9.16 7.65
N GLY A 72 6.79 -8.62 8.85
CA GLY A 72 5.82 -8.62 9.94
C GLY A 72 4.49 -7.95 9.54
N TRP A 73 4.58 -6.87 8.76
CA TRP A 73 3.40 -6.18 8.22
C TRP A 73 2.56 -7.11 7.33
N PHE A 74 3.19 -7.96 6.52
CA PHE A 74 2.49 -8.81 5.55
C PHE A 74 1.77 -10.02 6.19
N ALA A 75 2.10 -10.38 7.43
CA ALA A 75 1.63 -11.60 8.08
C ALA A 75 0.08 -11.83 8.06
N PRO A 76 -0.78 -10.82 8.18
CA PRO A 76 -2.24 -11.00 8.07
C PRO A 76 -2.70 -11.44 6.68
N TRP A 77 -1.97 -11.06 5.63
CA TRP A 77 -2.28 -11.33 4.22
C TRP A 77 -1.48 -12.49 3.64
N ALA A 78 -0.44 -12.95 4.35
CA ALA A 78 0.32 -14.12 3.97
C ALA A 78 -0.61 -15.33 3.84
N ARG A 79 -0.51 -16.03 2.71
CA ARG A 79 -1.26 -17.26 2.47
C ARG A 79 -0.88 -18.28 3.54
N LYS A 80 -1.85 -18.65 4.40
CA LYS A 80 -1.67 -19.70 5.41
C LYS A 80 -1.79 -21.06 4.73
N ASN A 81 -0.78 -21.92 4.94
CA ASN A 81 -0.70 -23.31 4.47
C ASN A 81 -0.67 -23.49 2.94
N LEU A 82 0.53 -23.70 2.41
CA LEU A 82 0.75 -24.53 1.24
C LEU A 82 0.85 -25.97 1.76
N ILE A 83 -0.19 -26.77 1.53
CA ILE A 83 0.02 -28.21 1.29
C ILE A 83 0.77 -28.38 -0.02
#